data_AF-A0A7C3HNZ2-F1
#
_entry.id   AF-A0A7C3HNZ2-F1
#
_cell.length_a   1.000
_cell.length_b   1.000
_cell.length_c   1.000
_cell.angle_alpha   90.00
_cell.angle_beta   90.00
_cell.angle_gamma   90.00
#
_symmetry.space_group_name_H-M   'P 1'
#
loop_
_entity.id
_entity.type
_entity.pdbx_description
1 polymer ?
#
loop_
_entity_poly.entity_id
_entity_poly.type
_entity_poly.pdbx_seq_one_letter_code
_entity_poly.pdbx_strand_id
1 'polypeptide(L)'
;MAQAILPEGAVWDLPPVILHPFSDPAGPDQLVESSRAHLMLEGILPMGGLTEDELVRRLLSGRLTEVKMLFYVGRDLERWLSQCAEMAARDADLSRAGVNAASFADLLVEHPPEKVLAKLTKWGVSDYKSIFSRALGLQAAFSQPPDFDFVTPAFIRHYFRFADQLWQARQSLQSFPALPPQQFRFELYASAEYARMLERQWEEG
;
A
#
# COMPACT_ATOMS: atom_id res chain seq x y z
N MET A 1 11.13 18.22 -6.92
CA MET A 1 10.51 18.71 -5.67
C MET A 1 11.57 19.37 -4.81
N ALA A 2 11.23 20.46 -4.12
CA ALA A 2 12.11 21.05 -3.13
C ALA A 2 12.05 20.24 -1.82
N GLN A 3 13.16 20.16 -1.09
CA GLN A 3 13.19 19.55 0.23
C GLN A 3 12.57 20.49 1.28
N ALA A 4 11.91 19.94 2.29
CA ALA A 4 11.37 20.71 3.41
C ALA A 4 12.51 21.39 4.19
N ILE A 5 12.34 22.68 4.51
CA ILE A 5 13.27 23.42 5.37
C ILE A 5 12.83 23.17 6.82
N LEU A 6 13.52 22.27 7.51
CA LEU A 6 13.23 21.85 8.87
C LEU A 6 14.41 22.18 9.79
N PRO A 7 14.18 22.42 11.10
CA PRO A 7 15.27 22.64 12.05
C PRO A 7 16.27 21.49 12.04
N GLU A 8 17.56 21.83 12.07
CA GLU A 8 18.64 20.86 12.11
C GLU A 8 18.59 20.06 13.41
N GLY A 9 18.73 18.73 13.31
CA GLY A 9 18.69 17.82 14.46
C GLY A 9 17.29 17.53 15.02
N ALA A 10 16.24 18.19 14.54
CA ALA A 10 14.87 17.85 14.90
C ALA A 10 14.48 16.47 14.33
N VAL A 11 13.70 15.73 15.12
CA VAL A 11 13.17 14.42 14.73
C VAL A 11 11.72 14.33 15.18
N TRP A 12 10.87 13.83 14.28
CA TRP A 12 9.46 13.57 14.53
C TRP A 12 9.18 12.07 14.56
N ASP A 13 8.52 11.62 15.63
CA ASP A 13 7.97 10.27 15.73
C ASP A 13 6.55 10.29 15.15
N LEU A 14 6.39 9.68 13.97
CA LEU A 14 5.09 9.52 13.32
C LEU A 14 4.34 8.33 13.90
N PRO A 15 2.99 8.31 13.79
CA PRO A 15 2.19 7.14 14.11
C PRO A 15 2.70 5.88 13.38
N PRO A 16 2.51 4.68 13.94
CA PRO A 16 2.85 3.46 13.22
C PRO A 16 1.90 3.21 12.04
N VAL A 17 2.43 2.64 10.96
CA VAL A 17 1.62 2.12 9.85
C VAL A 17 1.16 0.70 10.21
N ILE A 18 -0.14 0.42 10.13
CA ILE A 18 -0.70 -0.90 10.45
C ILE A 18 -1.47 -1.42 9.23
N LEU A 19 -1.01 -2.53 8.65
CA LEU A 19 -1.56 -3.08 7.41
C LEU A 19 -2.47 -4.29 7.65
N HIS A 20 -3.61 -4.28 6.95
CA HIS A 20 -4.62 -5.34 6.90
C HIS A 20 -4.85 -5.76 5.44
N PRO A 21 -3.89 -6.42 4.78
CA PRO A 21 -3.95 -6.67 3.34
C PRO A 21 -5.10 -7.57 2.91
N PHE A 22 -5.64 -8.39 3.82
CA PHE A 22 -6.77 -9.28 3.54
C PHE A 22 -7.86 -9.11 4.60
N SER A 23 -9.11 -9.09 4.15
CA SER A 23 -10.30 -9.26 4.98
C SER A 23 -10.88 -10.67 4.93
N ASP A 24 -10.48 -11.46 3.92
CA ASP A 24 -10.93 -12.83 3.66
C ASP A 24 -9.74 -13.81 3.77
N PRO A 25 -9.83 -14.87 4.61
CA PRO A 25 -8.82 -15.92 4.71
C PRO A 25 -8.48 -16.63 3.40
N ALA A 26 -9.40 -16.68 2.43
CA ALA A 26 -9.20 -17.36 1.15
C ALA A 26 -8.35 -16.54 0.15
N GLY A 27 -8.06 -15.27 0.45
CA GLY A 27 -7.35 -14.37 -0.44
C GLY A 27 -5.99 -14.92 -0.93
N PRO A 28 -5.09 -15.36 -0.03
CA PRO A 28 -3.78 -15.89 -0.42
C PRO A 28 -3.84 -17.09 -1.38
N ASP A 29 -4.75 -18.03 -1.14
CA ASP A 29 -4.89 -19.23 -1.99
C ASP A 29 -5.34 -18.87 -3.41
N GLN A 30 -6.23 -17.88 -3.54
CA GLN A 30 -6.68 -17.40 -4.85
C GLN A 30 -5.56 -16.74 -5.67
N LEU A 31 -4.58 -16.10 -5.02
CA LEU A 31 -3.41 -15.53 -5.68
C LEU A 31 -2.49 -16.62 -6.24
N VAL A 32 -2.30 -17.70 -5.48
CA VAL A 32 -1.51 -18.86 -5.91
C VAL A 32 -2.18 -19.56 -7.10
N GLU A 33 -3.49 -19.79 -7.03
CA GLU A 33 -4.24 -20.43 -8.11
C GLU A 33 -4.27 -19.58 -9.38
N SER A 34 -4.38 -18.26 -9.26
CA SER A 34 -4.29 -17.36 -10.41
C SER A 34 -2.91 -17.36 -11.07
N SER A 35 -1.84 -17.39 -10.26
CA SER A 35 -0.47 -17.51 -10.77
C SER A 35 -0.28 -18.81 -11.56
N ARG A 36 -0.81 -19.93 -11.05
CA ARG A 36 -0.81 -21.22 -11.75
C ARG A 36 -1.61 -21.17 -13.05
N ALA A 37 -2.80 -20.58 -13.02
CA ALA A 37 -3.65 -20.43 -14.20
C ALA A 37 -2.95 -19.59 -15.29
N HIS A 38 -2.24 -18.54 -14.91
CA HIS A 38 -1.44 -17.75 -15.84
C HIS A 38 -0.36 -18.58 -16.54
N LEU A 39 0.41 -19.37 -15.77
CA LEU A 39 1.46 -20.23 -16.33
C LEU A 39 0.91 -21.32 -17.26
N MET A 40 -0.30 -21.82 -16.99
CA MET A 40 -0.97 -22.76 -17.89
C MET A 40 -1.41 -22.10 -19.20
N LEU A 41 -1.96 -20.88 -19.14
CA LEU A 41 -2.34 -20.10 -20.32
C LEU A 41 -1.13 -19.73 -21.21
N GLU A 42 0.03 -19.49 -20.60
CA GLU A 42 1.30 -19.26 -21.34
C GLU A 42 1.94 -20.54 -21.87
N GLY A 43 1.33 -21.72 -21.64
CA GLY A 43 1.84 -23.02 -22.07
C GLY A 43 3.07 -23.52 -21.29
N ILE A 44 3.42 -22.87 -20.18
CA ILE A 44 4.54 -23.25 -19.31
C ILE A 44 4.16 -24.48 -18.46
N LEU A 45 2.90 -24.55 -18.02
CA LEU A 45 2.34 -25.68 -17.28
C LEU A 45 1.26 -26.41 -18.11
N PRO A 46 1.10 -27.73 -17.91
CA PRO A 46 0.03 -28.47 -18.59
C PRO A 46 -1.35 -28.05 -18.09
N MET A 47 -2.30 -27.89 -19.02
CA MET A 47 -3.68 -27.45 -18.74
C MET A 47 -4.49 -28.41 -17.85
N GLY A 48 -4.06 -29.67 -17.73
CA GLY A 48 -4.65 -30.63 -16.77
C GLY A 48 -6.14 -30.93 -17.00
N GLY A 49 -6.64 -30.79 -18.23
CA GLY A 49 -8.06 -30.98 -18.56
C GLY A 49 -8.96 -29.76 -18.31
N LEU A 50 -8.39 -28.63 -17.88
CA LEU A 50 -9.10 -27.36 -17.78
C LEU A 50 -9.23 -26.71 -19.16
N THR A 51 -10.36 -26.08 -19.37
CA THR A 51 -10.63 -25.24 -20.54
C THR A 51 -9.94 -23.88 -20.41
N GLU A 52 -9.71 -23.22 -21.55
CA GLU A 52 -9.15 -21.87 -21.57
C GLU A 52 -10.03 -20.86 -20.81
N ASP A 53 -11.36 -20.94 -20.97
CA ASP A 53 -12.32 -20.08 -20.27
C ASP A 53 -12.24 -20.23 -18.74
N GLU A 54 -12.09 -21.46 -18.24
CA GLU A 54 -11.93 -21.71 -16.81
C GLU A 54 -10.63 -21.11 -16.27
N LEU A 55 -9.53 -21.22 -17.02
CA LEU A 55 -8.26 -20.61 -16.63
C LEU A 55 -8.32 -19.09 -16.66
N VAL A 56 -8.96 -18.51 -17.68
CA VAL A 56 -9.19 -17.06 -17.76
C VAL A 56 -10.00 -16.59 -16.55
N ARG A 57 -11.04 -17.33 -16.14
CA ARG A 57 -11.82 -17.00 -14.95
C ARG A 57 -10.99 -17.06 -13.67
N ARG A 58 -10.14 -18.08 -13.50
CA ARG A 58 -9.22 -18.20 -12.34
C ARG A 58 -8.21 -17.06 -12.30
N LEU A 59 -7.63 -16.72 -13.45
CA LEU A 59 -6.72 -15.59 -13.60
C LEU A 59 -7.37 -14.29 -13.16
N LEU A 60 -8.56 -13.99 -13.69
CA LEU A 60 -9.31 -12.77 -13.34
C LEU A 60 -9.69 -12.76 -11.86
N SER A 61 -10.01 -13.91 -11.27
CA SER A 61 -10.34 -14.02 -9.84
C SER A 61 -9.17 -13.62 -8.97
N GLY A 62 -7.98 -14.19 -9.18
CA GLY A 62 -6.84 -13.78 -8.37
C GLY A 62 -6.42 -12.33 -8.64
N ARG A 63 -6.55 -11.82 -9.86
CA ARG A 63 -6.27 -10.39 -10.14
C ARG A 63 -7.24 -9.46 -9.42
N LEU A 64 -8.53 -9.82 -9.35
CA LEU A 64 -9.48 -9.06 -8.54
C LEU A 64 -9.13 -9.14 -7.05
N THR A 65 -8.66 -10.30 -6.58
CA THR A 65 -8.16 -10.47 -5.20
C THR A 65 -6.93 -9.59 -4.93
N GLU A 66 -6.01 -9.42 -5.88
CA GLU A 66 -4.92 -8.43 -5.79
C GLU A 66 -5.47 -7.01 -5.69
N VAL A 67 -6.47 -6.64 -6.50
CA VAL A 67 -7.10 -5.31 -6.44
C VAL A 67 -7.75 -5.07 -5.07
N LYS A 68 -8.45 -6.06 -4.51
CA LYS A 68 -9.04 -5.99 -3.17
C LYS A 68 -7.97 -5.87 -2.09
N MET A 69 -6.88 -6.61 -2.21
CA MET A 69 -5.74 -6.51 -1.30
C MET A 69 -5.14 -5.09 -1.31
N LEU A 70 -4.88 -4.55 -2.51
CA LEU A 70 -4.37 -3.19 -2.68
C LEU A 70 -5.35 -2.14 -2.16
N PHE A 71 -6.65 -2.35 -2.30
CA PHE A 71 -7.66 -1.47 -1.70
C PHE A 71 -7.52 -1.42 -0.18
N TYR A 72 -7.42 -2.55 0.51
CA TYR A 72 -7.30 -2.55 1.97
C TYR A 72 -5.98 -1.95 2.45
N VAL A 73 -4.86 -2.27 1.77
CA VAL A 73 -3.58 -1.61 2.01
C VAL A 73 -3.73 -0.10 1.83
N GLY A 74 -4.32 0.34 0.71
CA GLY A 74 -4.50 1.76 0.39
C GLY A 74 -5.32 2.50 1.44
N ARG A 75 -6.38 1.88 1.94
CA ARG A 75 -7.21 2.40 3.04
C ARG A 75 -6.42 2.59 4.33
N ASP A 76 -5.55 1.64 4.68
CA ASP A 76 -4.70 1.75 5.87
C ASP A 76 -3.62 2.83 5.70
N LEU A 77 -3.05 2.94 4.49
CA LEU A 77 -2.09 3.99 4.18
C LEU A 77 -2.73 5.38 4.20
N GLU A 78 -3.90 5.59 3.59
CA GLU A 78 -4.61 6.89 3.64
C GLU A 78 -4.96 7.29 5.08
N ARG A 79 -5.33 6.32 5.92
CA ARG A 79 -5.56 6.57 7.36
C ARG A 79 -4.28 7.09 8.03
N TRP A 80 -3.15 6.45 7.78
CA TRP A 80 -1.86 6.86 8.32
C TRP A 80 -1.43 8.24 7.79
N LEU A 81 -1.63 8.51 6.50
CA LEU A 81 -1.36 9.81 5.89
C LEU A 81 -2.20 10.93 6.51
N SER A 82 -3.49 10.67 6.78
CA SER A 82 -4.37 11.61 7.49
C SER A 82 -3.82 11.93 8.89
N GLN A 83 -3.43 10.90 9.65
CA GLN A 83 -2.88 11.07 10.99
C GLN A 83 -1.58 11.89 10.98
N CYS A 84 -0.69 11.63 10.01
CA CYS A 84 0.56 12.38 9.86
C CYS A 84 0.29 13.84 9.45
N ALA A 85 -0.65 14.08 8.53
CA ALA A 85 -1.03 15.44 8.13
C ALA A 85 -1.67 16.23 9.28
N GLU A 86 -2.51 15.60 10.10
CA GLU A 86 -3.08 16.21 11.31
C GLU A 86 -1.98 16.57 12.33
N MET A 87 -0.99 15.69 12.50
CA MET A 87 0.17 15.96 13.35
C MET A 87 0.99 17.15 12.82
N ALA A 88 1.30 17.15 11.52
CA ALA A 88 2.05 18.23 10.87
C ALA A 88 1.33 19.59 10.94
N ALA A 89 0.01 19.59 10.84
CA ALA A 89 -0.79 20.82 10.98
C ALA A 89 -0.73 21.42 12.39
N ARG A 90 -0.44 20.61 13.42
CA ARG A 90 -0.31 21.04 14.82
C ARG A 90 1.12 21.39 15.22
N ASP A 91 2.11 20.96 14.44
CA ASP A 91 3.52 21.27 14.65
C ASP A 91 3.90 22.55 13.89
N ALA A 92 4.47 23.53 14.59
CA ALA A 92 4.74 24.84 14.03
C ALA A 92 5.80 24.83 12.92
N ASP A 93 6.78 23.93 12.99
CA ASP A 93 7.87 23.84 12.02
C ASP A 93 7.43 23.08 10.78
N LEU A 94 6.72 21.95 10.95
CA LEU A 94 6.16 21.19 9.82
C LEU A 94 5.10 22.00 9.07
N SER A 95 4.21 22.69 9.78
CA SER A 95 3.18 23.55 9.20
C SER A 95 3.79 24.71 8.41
N ARG A 96 4.81 25.39 8.97
CA ARG A 96 5.53 26.48 8.28
C ARG A 96 6.27 25.99 7.03
N ALA A 97 6.79 24.76 7.05
CA ALA A 97 7.46 24.14 5.91
C ALA A 97 6.48 23.69 4.80
N GLY A 98 5.16 23.77 5.02
CA GLY A 98 4.15 23.35 4.04
C GLY A 98 4.04 21.84 3.89
N VAL A 99 4.42 21.08 4.93
CA VAL A 99 4.31 19.61 4.94
C VAL A 99 2.84 19.20 4.90
N ASN A 100 2.50 18.26 4.02
CA ASN A 100 1.13 17.79 3.84
C ASN A 100 1.08 16.27 3.61
N ALA A 101 -0.12 15.73 3.36
CA ALA A 101 -0.30 14.29 3.12
C ALA A 101 0.51 13.75 1.92
N ALA A 102 0.77 14.55 0.89
CA ALA A 102 1.59 14.14 -0.25
C ALA A 102 3.09 14.05 0.11
N SER A 103 3.57 14.88 1.04
CA SER A 103 4.92 14.77 1.63
C SER A 103 5.13 13.43 2.35
N PHE A 104 4.14 12.99 3.14
CA PHE A 104 4.22 11.71 3.84
C PHE A 104 4.04 10.52 2.89
N ALA A 105 3.23 10.66 1.85
CA ALA A 105 3.07 9.62 0.83
C ALA A 105 4.39 9.40 0.07
N ASP A 106 5.07 10.49 -0.29
CA ASP A 106 6.41 10.47 -0.88
C ASP A 106 7.45 9.86 0.06
N LEU A 107 7.47 10.27 1.33
CA LEU A 107 8.32 9.65 2.35
C LEU A 107 8.11 8.13 2.43
N LEU A 108 6.86 7.66 2.44
CA LEU A 108 6.56 6.24 2.55
C LEU A 108 6.94 5.44 1.30
N VAL A 109 6.68 5.99 0.11
CA VAL A 109 6.79 5.27 -1.17
C VAL A 109 8.20 5.40 -1.77
N GLU A 110 8.76 6.60 -1.78
CA GLU A 110 10.02 6.94 -2.44
C GLU A 110 11.21 6.88 -1.48
N HIS A 111 11.00 7.30 -0.23
CA HIS A 111 12.10 7.52 0.72
C HIS A 111 11.85 6.93 2.12
N PRO A 112 11.39 5.67 2.25
CA PRO A 112 11.04 5.11 3.55
C PRO A 112 12.26 5.05 4.49
N PRO A 113 12.08 5.31 5.80
CA PRO A 113 13.16 5.12 6.77
C PRO A 113 13.74 3.70 6.74
N GLU A 114 15.04 3.55 7.02
CA GLU A 114 15.76 2.28 6.91
C GLU A 114 15.10 1.12 7.70
N LYS A 115 14.57 1.41 8.89
CA LYS A 115 13.85 0.42 9.69
C LYS A 115 12.61 -0.14 8.99
N VAL A 116 11.89 0.70 8.24
CA VAL A 116 10.70 0.31 7.47
C VAL A 116 11.11 -0.57 6.29
N LEU A 117 12.18 -0.19 5.57
CA LEU A 117 12.76 -0.98 4.49
C LEU A 117 13.22 -2.36 4.95
N ALA A 118 13.94 -2.42 6.07
CA ALA A 118 14.41 -3.67 6.66
C ALA A 118 13.23 -4.58 7.03
N LYS A 119 12.13 -4.00 7.53
CA LYS A 119 10.93 -4.76 7.89
C LYS A 119 10.18 -5.30 6.68
N LEU A 120 9.99 -4.49 5.64
CA LEU A 120 9.41 -4.92 4.36
C LEU A 120 10.23 -6.04 3.73
N THR A 121 11.57 -5.91 3.74
CA THR A 121 12.49 -6.95 3.26
C THR A 121 12.34 -8.24 4.05
N LYS A 122 12.25 -8.15 5.40
CA LYS A 122 12.03 -9.31 6.27
C LYS A 122 10.69 -10.01 5.98
N TRP A 123 9.67 -9.28 5.56
CA TRP A 123 8.39 -9.84 5.12
C TRP A 123 8.42 -10.43 3.70
N GLY A 124 9.55 -10.32 2.99
CA GLY A 124 9.66 -10.77 1.60
C GLY A 124 9.00 -9.82 0.59
N VAL A 125 8.70 -8.58 0.98
CA VAL A 125 8.08 -7.57 0.10
C VAL A 125 9.18 -6.80 -0.63
N SER A 126 9.54 -7.28 -1.83
CA SER A 126 10.62 -6.69 -2.63
C SER A 126 10.21 -5.48 -3.47
N ASP A 127 8.95 -5.43 -3.92
CA ASP A 127 8.40 -4.33 -4.75
C ASP A 127 7.38 -3.49 -3.97
N TYR A 128 7.76 -3.09 -2.76
CA TYR A 128 6.88 -2.30 -1.88
C TYR A 128 6.47 -0.98 -2.53
N LYS A 129 7.36 -0.37 -3.32
CA LYS A 129 7.11 0.91 -3.99
C LYS A 129 5.90 0.81 -4.92
N SER A 130 5.87 -0.21 -5.79
CA SER A 130 4.72 -0.44 -6.67
C SER A 130 3.46 -0.84 -5.90
N ILE A 131 3.59 -1.61 -4.81
CA ILE A 131 2.44 -1.99 -3.98
C ILE A 131 1.81 -0.74 -3.34
N PHE A 132 2.60 0.09 -2.67
CA PHE A 132 2.10 1.26 -1.96
C PHE A 132 1.59 2.35 -2.89
N SER A 133 2.30 2.65 -3.98
CA SER A 133 1.83 3.63 -4.96
C SER A 133 0.51 3.20 -5.60
N ARG A 134 0.37 1.94 -6.01
CA ARG A 134 -0.87 1.42 -6.59
C ARG A 134 -2.00 1.34 -5.59
N ALA A 135 -1.70 0.96 -4.35
CA ALA A 135 -2.69 0.94 -3.27
C ALA A 135 -3.28 2.34 -3.04
N LEU A 136 -2.43 3.36 -2.93
CA LEU A 136 -2.84 4.77 -2.79
C LEU A 136 -3.58 5.28 -4.04
N GLY A 137 -3.12 4.90 -5.23
CA GLY A 137 -3.80 5.23 -6.48
C GLY A 137 -5.20 4.63 -6.58
N LEU A 138 -5.37 3.35 -6.26
CA LEU A 138 -6.67 2.67 -6.27
C LEU A 138 -7.61 3.20 -5.19
N GLN A 139 -7.09 3.60 -4.03
CA GLN A 139 -7.89 4.15 -2.95
C GLN A 139 -8.61 5.44 -3.34
N ALA A 140 -8.08 6.19 -4.31
CA ALA A 140 -8.75 7.37 -4.88
C ALA A 140 -9.93 7.03 -5.81
N ALA A 141 -10.00 5.80 -6.34
CA ALA A 141 -11.00 5.37 -7.33
C ALA A 141 -12.19 4.61 -6.72
N PHE A 142 -12.02 3.97 -5.57
CA PHE A 142 -13.04 3.11 -4.97
C PHE A 142 -13.35 3.51 -3.53
N SER A 143 -14.64 3.53 -3.17
CA SER A 143 -15.10 3.71 -1.79
C SER A 143 -15.23 2.39 -1.02
N GLN A 144 -15.35 1.27 -1.75
CA GLN A 144 -15.44 -0.09 -1.23
C GLN A 144 -14.69 -1.05 -2.17
N PRO A 145 -14.25 -2.23 -1.70
CA PRO A 145 -13.55 -3.19 -2.56
C PRO A 145 -14.43 -3.56 -3.76
N PRO A 146 -13.93 -3.48 -5.00
CA PRO A 146 -14.74 -3.79 -6.17
C PRO A 146 -15.02 -5.28 -6.29
N ASP A 147 -16.22 -5.62 -6.73
CA ASP A 147 -16.62 -6.99 -7.08
C ASP A 147 -16.59 -7.23 -8.59
N PHE A 148 -16.65 -8.49 -8.99
CA PHE A 148 -16.58 -8.92 -10.39
C PHE A 148 -17.62 -8.24 -11.28
N ASP A 149 -18.82 -7.99 -10.76
CA ASP A 149 -19.92 -7.38 -11.52
C ASP A 149 -19.78 -5.85 -11.63
N PHE A 150 -18.88 -5.25 -10.85
CA PHE A 150 -18.68 -3.81 -10.81
C PHE A 150 -17.59 -3.34 -11.78
N VAL A 151 -16.55 -4.16 -12.00
CA VAL A 151 -15.41 -3.81 -12.86
C VAL A 151 -15.33 -4.69 -14.10
N THR A 152 -14.82 -4.14 -15.19
CA THR A 152 -14.67 -4.91 -16.43
C THR A 152 -13.49 -5.89 -16.34
N PRO A 153 -13.51 -7.01 -17.10
CA PRO A 153 -12.35 -7.88 -17.24
C PRO A 153 -11.09 -7.15 -17.71
N ALA A 154 -11.25 -6.13 -18.55
CA ALA A 154 -10.13 -5.31 -19.03
C ALA A 154 -9.48 -4.49 -17.90
N PHE A 155 -10.30 -3.92 -17.00
CA PHE A 155 -9.78 -3.26 -15.79
C PHE A 155 -9.03 -4.27 -14.91
N ILE A 156 -9.62 -5.43 -14.62
CA ILE A 156 -9.00 -6.46 -13.78
C ILE A 156 -7.63 -6.89 -14.33
N ARG A 157 -7.49 -7.07 -15.65
CA ARG A 157 -6.20 -7.46 -16.26
C ARG A 157 -5.14 -6.36 -16.21
N HIS A 158 -5.56 -5.10 -16.18
CA HIS A 158 -4.68 -3.96 -16.38
C HIS A 158 -4.75 -2.93 -15.25
N TYR A 159 -5.24 -3.33 -14.07
CA TYR A 159 -5.50 -2.43 -12.94
C TYR A 159 -4.25 -1.61 -12.58
N PHE A 160 -3.07 -2.20 -12.69
CA PHE A 160 -1.79 -1.56 -12.38
C PHE A 160 -1.56 -0.30 -13.22
N ARG A 161 -1.96 -0.29 -14.51
CA ARG A 161 -1.81 0.89 -15.37
C ARG A 161 -2.68 2.04 -14.88
N PHE A 162 -3.90 1.73 -14.45
CA PHE A 162 -4.82 2.73 -13.90
C PHE A 162 -4.33 3.24 -12.55
N ALA A 163 -3.93 2.33 -11.67
CA ALA A 163 -3.41 2.63 -10.34
C ALA A 163 -2.16 3.51 -10.39
N ASP A 164 -1.21 3.19 -11.28
CA ASP A 164 0.02 3.96 -11.49
C ASP A 164 -0.31 5.40 -11.95
N GLN A 165 -1.28 5.58 -12.85
CA GLN A 165 -1.71 6.92 -13.30
C GLN A 165 -2.46 7.70 -12.22
N LEU A 166 -3.33 7.03 -11.45
CA LEU A 166 -4.04 7.65 -10.33
C LEU A 166 -3.09 8.11 -9.23
N TRP A 167 -2.02 7.34 -8.96
CA TRP A 167 -0.95 7.75 -8.06
C TRP A 167 -0.25 9.03 -8.52
N GLN A 168 0.15 9.07 -9.80
CA GLN A 168 0.80 10.26 -10.36
C GLN A 168 -0.13 11.49 -10.31
N ALA A 169 -1.40 11.31 -10.64
CA ALA A 169 -2.40 12.37 -10.54
C ALA A 169 -2.55 12.85 -9.09
N ARG A 170 -2.65 11.92 -8.12
CA ARG A 170 -2.75 12.21 -6.68
C ARG A 170 -1.57 13.07 -6.20
N GLN A 171 -0.34 12.67 -6.48
CA GLN A 171 0.86 13.43 -6.08
C GLN A 171 0.95 14.80 -6.80
N SER A 172 0.32 14.95 -7.96
CA SER A 172 0.33 16.21 -8.71
C SER A 172 -0.77 17.21 -8.31
N LEU A 173 -1.72 16.82 -7.43
CA LEU A 173 -2.86 17.67 -7.06
C LEU A 173 -2.44 18.95 -6.32
N GLN A 174 -1.38 18.87 -5.51
CA GLN A 174 -0.87 19.98 -4.73
C GLN A 174 0.65 19.91 -4.69
N SER A 175 1.31 21.08 -4.65
CA SER A 175 2.75 21.12 -4.37
C SER A 175 3.02 20.66 -2.94
N PHE A 176 4.10 19.91 -2.76
CA PHE A 176 4.52 19.43 -1.45
C PHE A 176 6.05 19.36 -1.37
N PRO A 177 6.64 19.62 -0.19
CA PRO A 177 8.07 19.44 0.01
C PRO A 177 8.42 17.97 0.26
N ALA A 178 9.60 17.55 -0.19
CA ALA A 178 10.16 16.23 0.14
C ALA A 178 10.66 16.22 1.60
N LEU A 179 10.40 15.13 2.32
CA LEU A 179 10.82 14.98 3.71
C LEU A 179 12.19 14.29 3.81
N PRO A 180 13.14 14.81 4.60
CA PRO A 180 14.39 14.11 4.90
C PRO A 180 14.12 12.86 5.77
N PRO A 181 14.35 11.63 5.28
CA PRO A 181 13.93 10.41 5.97
C PRO A 181 14.55 10.23 7.36
N GLN A 182 15.74 10.81 7.59
CA GLN A 182 16.44 10.71 8.86
C GLN A 182 15.74 11.48 10.00
N GLN A 183 14.89 12.45 9.66
CA GLN A 183 14.14 13.25 10.63
C GLN A 183 12.75 12.67 10.95
N PHE A 184 12.32 11.59 10.30
CA PHE A 184 11.01 10.99 10.52
C PHE A 184 11.13 9.52 10.90
N ARG A 185 10.59 9.15 12.06
CA ARG A 185 10.65 7.79 12.58
C ARG A 185 9.24 7.20 12.66
N PHE A 186 9.07 5.99 12.17
CA PHE A 186 7.88 5.19 12.41
C PHE A 186 8.16 3.72 12.23
N GLU A 187 7.23 2.92 12.73
CA GLU A 187 7.23 1.48 12.56
C GLU A 187 6.08 1.06 11.63
N LEU A 188 6.26 -0.09 11.02
CA LEU A 188 5.29 -0.74 10.14
C LEU A 188 4.85 -2.04 10.80
N TYR A 189 3.57 -2.39 10.83
CA TYR A 189 3.09 -3.63 11.43
C TYR A 189 2.07 -4.33 10.55
N ALA A 190 2.09 -5.66 10.55
CA ALA A 190 0.90 -6.41 10.18
C ALA A 190 -0.08 -6.39 11.35
N SER A 191 -1.39 -6.41 11.08
CA SER A 191 -2.43 -6.34 12.12
C SER A 191 -2.22 -7.32 13.28
N ALA A 192 -1.92 -8.59 12.97
CA ALA A 192 -1.64 -9.63 13.98
C ALA A 192 -0.32 -9.42 14.74
N GLU A 193 0.65 -8.73 14.17
CA GLU A 193 1.87 -8.32 14.87
C GLU A 193 1.56 -7.20 15.87
N TYR A 194 0.77 -6.21 15.44
CA TYR A 194 0.38 -5.08 16.28
C TYR A 194 -0.49 -5.51 17.47
N ALA A 195 -1.46 -6.40 17.26
CA ALA A 195 -2.29 -6.94 18.34
C ALA A 195 -1.45 -7.63 19.42
N ARG A 196 -0.52 -8.52 19.02
CA ARG A 196 0.40 -9.21 19.96
C ARG A 196 1.36 -8.27 20.68
N MET A 197 1.65 -7.10 20.11
CA MET A 197 2.46 -6.09 20.80
C MET A 197 1.64 -5.41 21.89
N LEU A 198 0.39 -5.03 21.59
CA LEU A 198 -0.52 -4.41 22.57
C LEU A 198 -0.84 -5.36 23.73
N GLU A 199 -1.11 -6.64 23.44
CA GLU A 199 -1.36 -7.66 24.47
C GLU A 199 -0.20 -7.75 25.47
N ARG A 200 1.04 -7.79 24.98
CA ARG A 200 2.24 -7.82 25.84
C ARG A 200 2.40 -6.56 26.69
N GLN A 201 2.13 -5.39 26.12
CA GLN A 201 2.17 -4.13 26.86
C GLN A 201 1.11 -4.06 27.98
N TRP A 202 -0.03 -4.74 27.79
CA TRP A 202 -1.08 -4.83 28.81
C TRP A 202 -0.74 -5.84 29.91
N GLU A 203 -0.01 -6.90 29.61
CA GLU A 203 0.46 -7.87 30.62
C GLU A 203 1.60 -7.31 31.50
N GLU A 204 2.36 -6.35 30.98
CA GLU A 204 3.51 -5.72 31.67
C GLU A 204 3.15 -4.46 32.47
N GLY A 205 1.92 -3.94 32.34
CA GLY A 205 1.43 -2.71 33.00
C GLY A 205 0.49 -2.96 34.17
#